data_AF-A0A6A4KX90-F1
#
_entry.id   AF-A0A6A4KX90-F1
#
_cell.length_a   1.000
_cell.length_b   1.000
_cell.length_c   1.000
_cell.angle_alpha   90.00
_cell.angle_beta   90.00
_cell.angle_gamma   90.00
#
_symmetry.space_group_name_H-M   'P 1'
#
loop_
_entity.id
_entity.type
_entity.pdbx_description
1 polymer ?
#
loop_
_entity_poly.entity_id
_entity_poly.type
_entity_poly.pdbx_seq_one_letter_code
_entity_poly.pdbx_strand_id
1 'polypeptide(L)' 'DDCVSIGDFTSHLSITNVNCGPGHGISIGSLGKDGNFVQVENIHVSNSFFKGTTNGARIKTWQV' A
#
# COMPACT_ATOMS: atom_id res chain seq x y z
N ASP A 1 -2.80 -9.28 -7.96
CA ASP A 1 -3.32 -8.19 -7.13
C ASP A 1 -2.23 -7.65 -6.21
N ASP A 2 -2.51 -6.66 -5.36
CA ASP A 2 -1.61 -6.15 -4.33
C ASP A 2 -1.18 -7.28 -3.37
N CYS A 3 0.10 -7.30 -3.00
CA CYS A 3 0.68 -8.20 -2.00
C CYS A 3 0.22 -7.81 -0.59
N VAL A 4 0.22 -6.51 -0.31
CA VAL A 4 -0.40 -5.90 0.87
C VAL A 4 -1.16 -4.66 0.41
N SER A 5 -2.42 -4.54 0.81
CA SER A 5 -3.25 -3.36 0.55
C SER A 5 -3.56 -2.67 1.87
N ILE A 6 -3.23 -1.38 1.97
CA ILE A 6 -3.41 -0.54 3.17
C ILE A 6 -4.55 0.44 2.88
N GLY A 7 -5.67 0.29 3.58
CA GLY A 7 -6.89 1.06 3.35
C GLY A 7 -6.98 2.36 4.13
N ASP A 8 -8.08 3.06 3.92
CA ASP A 8 -8.44 4.31 4.61
C ASP A 8 -8.32 4.17 6.14
N PHE A 9 -7.90 5.25 6.81
CA PHE A 9 -7.79 5.35 8.28
C PHE A 9 -6.85 4.33 8.95
N THR A 10 -5.93 3.74 8.18
CA THR A 10 -4.87 2.89 8.74
C THR A 10 -3.75 3.74 9.31
N SER A 11 -3.32 3.45 10.54
CA SER A 11 -2.17 4.10 11.15
C SER A 11 -1.26 3.12 11.89
N HIS A 12 0.00 3.52 12.12
CA HIS A 12 0.96 2.80 12.97
C HIS A 12 1.21 1.34 12.54
N LEU A 13 1.36 1.12 11.23
CA LEU A 13 1.58 -0.20 10.65
C LEU A 13 3.05 -0.41 10.32
N SER A 14 3.63 -1.53 10.75
CA SER A 14 4.96 -1.97 10.32
C SER A 14 4.88 -3.25 9.49
N ILE A 15 5.45 -3.22 8.29
CA ILE A 15 5.56 -4.35 7.37
C ILE A 15 7.04 -4.61 7.16
N THR A 16 7.52 -5.75 7.63
CA THR A 16 8.94 -6.09 7.59
C THR A 16 9.19 -7.48 7.04
N ASN A 17 10.28 -7.68 6.31
CA ASN A 17 10.75 -9.00 5.85
C ASN A 17 9.72 -9.75 4.98
N VAL A 18 9.02 -9.04 4.09
CA VAL A 18 8.01 -9.63 3.22
C VAL A 18 8.59 -9.94 1.83
N ASN A 19 8.27 -11.12 1.30
CA ASN A 19 8.54 -11.49 -0.09
C ASN A 19 7.27 -11.35 -0.92
N CYS A 20 7.22 -10.35 -1.81
CA CYS A 20 6.08 -10.09 -2.69
C CYS A 20 6.42 -10.48 -4.13
N GLY A 21 5.62 -11.35 -4.74
CA GLY A 21 5.79 -11.69 -6.16
C GLY A 21 5.11 -12.97 -6.61
N PRO A 22 4.53 -13.02 -7.83
CA PRO A 22 4.17 -11.90 -8.72
C PRO A 22 2.87 -11.18 -8.26
N GLY A 23 2.63 -9.95 -8.71
CA GLY A 23 1.47 -9.14 -8.28
C GLY A 23 1.68 -7.64 -8.45
N HIS A 24 0.95 -6.81 -7.69
CA HIS A 24 1.05 -5.35 -7.80
C HIS A 24 2.03 -4.69 -6.80
N GLY A 25 2.59 -5.46 -5.86
CA GLY A 25 3.45 -4.94 -4.79
C GLY A 25 2.67 -4.53 -3.54
N ILE A 26 3.26 -3.69 -2.71
CA ILE A 26 2.58 -3.12 -1.54
C ILE A 26 1.91 -1.81 -1.97
N SER A 27 0.61 -1.71 -1.74
CA SER A 27 -0.17 -0.51 -2.10
C SER A 27 -0.80 0.12 -0.87
N ILE A 28 -0.68 1.44 -0.74
CA ILE A 28 -1.59 2.26 0.06
C ILE A 28 -2.74 2.69 -0.88
N GLY A 29 -3.95 2.29 -0.54
CA GLY A 29 -5.18 2.61 -1.26
C GLY A 29 -5.71 1.49 -2.18
N SER A 30 -6.71 1.79 -3.01
CA SER A 30 -7.18 3.14 -3.36
C SER A 30 -7.84 3.87 -2.20
N LEU A 31 -7.43 5.13 -2.01
CA LEU A 31 -7.86 5.99 -0.90
C LEU A 31 -8.88 7.04 -1.35
N GLY A 32 -9.80 7.42 -0.45
CA GLY A 32 -10.64 8.62 -0.60
C GLY A 32 -11.71 8.50 -1.69
N LYS A 33 -12.31 7.32 -1.83
CA LYS A 33 -13.38 7.09 -2.80
C LYS A 33 -14.51 8.10 -2.60
N ASP A 34 -15.09 8.57 -3.70
CA ASP A 34 -16.17 9.57 -3.73
C ASP A 34 -15.77 10.94 -3.14
N GLY A 35 -14.46 11.25 -3.17
CA GLY A 35 -13.92 12.52 -2.64
C GLY A 35 -13.88 12.59 -1.11
N ASN A 36 -14.05 11.45 -0.43
CA ASN A 36 -14.05 11.41 1.02
C ASN A 36 -12.68 11.77 1.59
N PHE A 37 -12.69 12.53 2.68
CA PHE A 37 -11.50 12.75 3.49
C PHE A 37 -11.08 11.42 4.13
N VAL A 38 -9.80 11.09 3.99
CA VAL A 38 -9.19 9.90 4.59
C VAL A 38 -7.79 10.24 5.04
N GLN A 39 -7.27 9.45 5.98
CA GLN A 39 -5.93 9.63 6.52
C GLN A 39 -5.23 8.28 6.59
N VAL A 40 -3.96 8.24 6.21
CA VAL A 40 -3.06 7.09 6.41
C VAL A 40 -1.74 7.63 6.92
N GLU A 41 -1.27 7.15 8.07
CA GLU A 41 -0.10 7.73 8.73
C GLU A 41 0.76 6.69 9.45
N ASN A 42 2.04 7.01 9.68
CA ASN A 42 2.97 6.13 10.42
C ASN A 42 3.04 4.70 9.84
N ILE A 43 3.18 4.60 8.52
CA ILE A 43 3.38 3.33 7.82
C ILE A 43 4.87 3.12 7.57
N HIS A 44 5.41 2.02 8.08
CA HIS A 44 6.82 1.66 7.92
C HIS A 44 6.93 0.34 7.15
N VAL A 45 7.50 0.39 5.95
CA VAL A 45 7.81 -0.79 5.14
C VAL A 45 9.32 -0.93 5.03
N SER A 46 9.89 -2.04 5.49
CA SER A 46 11.34 -2.26 5.47
C SER A 46 11.72 -3.70 5.18
N ASN A 47 12.90 -3.93 4.62
CA ASN A 47 13.46 -5.26 4.34
C ASN A 47 12.54 -6.15 3.47
N SER A 48 11.79 -5.56 2.54
CA SER A 48 10.88 -6.29 1.67
C SER A 48 11.52 -6.58 0.32
N PHE A 49 11.30 -7.79 -0.19
CA PHE A 49 11.78 -8.23 -1.49
C PHE A 49 10.62 -8.30 -2.49
N PHE A 50 10.80 -7.69 -3.66
CA PHE A 50 9.79 -7.62 -4.71
C PHE A 50 10.31 -8.34 -5.96
N LYS A 51 9.63 -9.40 -6.39
CA LYS A 51 10.02 -10.20 -7.55
C LYS A 51 8.87 -10.37 -8.53
N GLY A 52 9.03 -9.87 -9.75
CA GLY A 52 7.99 -9.98 -10.78
C GLY A 52 6.68 -9.26 -10.41
N THR A 53 6.76 -8.25 -9.54
CA THR A 53 5.63 -7.36 -9.27
C THR A 53 5.61 -6.20 -10.27
N THR A 54 4.43 -5.66 -10.56
CA THR A 54 4.31 -4.48 -11.42
C THR A 54 4.76 -3.20 -10.73
N ASN A 55 4.70 -3.14 -9.39
CA ASN A 55 5.27 -2.07 -8.57
C ASN A 55 6.00 -2.67 -7.35
N GLY A 56 6.93 -1.93 -6.76
CA GLY A 56 7.46 -2.24 -5.43
C GLY A 56 6.47 -1.77 -4.35
N ALA A 57 6.49 -0.47 -4.09
CA ALA A 57 5.49 0.23 -3.29
C ALA A 57 4.74 1.26 -4.14
N ARG A 58 3.45 1.49 -3.86
CA ARG A 58 2.61 2.44 -4.59
C ARG A 58 1.57 3.09 -3.68
N ILE A 59 1.21 4.34 -3.95
CA ILE A 59 0.05 5.03 -3.34
C ILE A 59 -0.98 5.28 -4.45
N LYS A 60 -2.25 4.95 -4.18
CA LYS A 60 -3.39 5.13 -5.09
C LYS A 60 -4.43 6.00 -4.39
N THR A 61 -4.81 7.13 -4.99
CA THR A 61 -5.89 7.99 -4.51
C THR A 61 -6.92 8.17 -5.61
N TRP A 62 -8.19 8.34 -5.25
CA TRP A 62 -9.19 8.83 -6.19
C TRP A 62 -8.97 10.32 -6.49
N GLN A 63 -9.28 10.72 -7.72
CA GLN A 63 -9.33 12.13 -8.10
C GLN A 63 -10.65 12.74 -7.63
N VAL A 64 -10.60 14.03 -7.32
CA VAL A 64 -11.75 14.88 -7.02
C VAL A 64 -12.08 15.78 -8.19
#